data_AF-Q8NC07-F1
#
_entry.id   AF-Q8NC07-F1
#
_cell.length_a   1.000
_cell.length_b   1.000
_cell.length_c   1.000
_cell.angle_alpha   90.00
_cell.angle_beta   90.00
_cell.angle_gamma   90.00
#
_symmetry.space_group_name_H-M   'P 1'
#
loop_
_entity.id
_entity.type
_entity.pdbx_description
1 polymer ?
#
loop_
_entity_poly.entity_id
_entity_poly.type
_entity_poly.pdbx_seq_one_letter_code
_entity_poly.pdbx_strand_id
1 'polypeptide(L)'
;MYNLLLSYDRHGDHLQPLDLVPNHQGLTPFKLAGVEGNTVMFQHLMQKRKHTQWTYGPLTSTLYDLTEIDSSGDEQSLLELIITTKKREARQILDQTPVKELVSLKWKRYGRPYFCMLGAIYLLYIICFTMCCIYRPLKPRTNNRTSPRDNTLLQQKLLQEAYMTPKDDIRLVGELVTVIGAIIILLVEVPDIFRMGVTRFFGQTILGGPFHVLIITYAFMVLVTMVMRLISASGEVVPMSFALVLGWCNVMYFARGFQMLGPFTIMIQKMIFGDLMRFCWLMAVVILGFASGNHLSRTRGHGREEMRKSRGHWLWLNLGRRSNAEIRGDLWYQRMGRPPEVRKIGSVRERWLLGSR
;
A
#
# COMPACT_ATOMS: atom_id res chain seq x y z
N MET A 1 -40.90 6.10 -28.95
CA MET A 1 -39.97 6.69 -29.95
C MET A 1 -39.07 5.64 -30.61
N TYR A 2 -38.26 4.87 -29.88
CA TYR A 2 -37.37 3.86 -30.48
C TYR A 2 -38.10 2.81 -31.35
N ASN A 3 -39.21 2.24 -30.85
CA ASN A 3 -40.01 1.29 -31.64
C ASN A 3 -40.65 1.91 -32.90
N LEU A 4 -40.92 3.22 -32.87
CA LEU A 4 -41.50 3.94 -33.99
C LEU A 4 -40.46 4.10 -35.11
N LEU A 5 -39.20 4.39 -34.77
CA LEU A 5 -38.09 4.43 -35.72
C LEU A 5 -37.85 3.05 -36.37
N LEU A 6 -37.86 1.97 -35.58
CA LEU A 6 -37.74 0.61 -36.12
C LEU A 6 -38.92 0.17 -36.99
N SER A 7 -40.15 0.64 -36.72
CA SER A 7 -41.30 0.28 -37.56
C SER A 7 -41.23 0.92 -38.94
N TYR A 8 -40.58 2.08 -39.07
CA TYR A 8 -40.32 2.71 -40.37
C TYR A 8 -39.20 1.99 -41.14
N ASP A 9 -38.19 1.45 -40.45
CA ASP A 9 -37.11 0.66 -41.05
C ASP A 9 -37.63 -0.62 -41.73
N ARG A 10 -38.60 -1.30 -41.11
CA ARG A 10 -39.19 -2.54 -41.66
C ARG A 10 -39.91 -2.35 -43.01
N HIS A 11 -40.17 -1.10 -43.42
CA HIS A 11 -40.82 -0.74 -44.67
C HIS A 11 -39.84 -0.25 -45.76
N GLY A 12 -38.56 -0.02 -45.43
CA GLY A 12 -37.55 0.41 -46.38
C GLY A 12 -36.60 -0.73 -46.76
N ASP A 13 -36.31 -0.89 -48.05
CA ASP A 13 -35.32 -1.84 -48.59
C ASP A 13 -33.86 -1.43 -48.25
N HIS A 14 -33.55 -1.25 -46.98
CA HIS A 14 -32.17 -1.01 -46.53
C HIS A 14 -31.44 -2.36 -46.34
N LEU A 15 -30.23 -2.46 -46.90
CA LEU A 15 -29.38 -3.67 -46.86
C LEU A 15 -28.94 -4.08 -45.44
N GLN A 16 -29.07 -3.21 -44.43
CA GLN A 16 -28.72 -3.50 -43.04
C GLN A 16 -29.78 -2.95 -42.07
N PRO A 17 -30.24 -3.75 -41.08
CA PRO A 17 -31.22 -3.30 -40.10
C PRO A 17 -30.63 -2.22 -39.18
N LEU A 18 -31.44 -1.22 -38.81
CA LEU A 18 -31.02 -0.09 -37.96
C LEU A 18 -30.42 -0.52 -36.61
N ASP A 19 -30.80 -1.70 -36.11
CA ASP A 19 -30.29 -2.26 -34.85
C ASP A 19 -28.80 -2.63 -34.89
N LEU A 20 -28.22 -2.81 -36.08
CA LEU A 20 -26.81 -3.16 -36.27
C LEU A 20 -25.93 -1.94 -36.62
N VAL A 21 -26.53 -0.77 -36.84
CA VAL A 21 -25.78 0.43 -37.23
C VAL A 21 -24.94 0.93 -36.05
N PRO A 22 -23.61 0.97 -36.17
CA PRO A 22 -22.75 1.42 -35.09
C PRO A 22 -22.68 2.96 -35.03
N ASN A 23 -22.41 3.49 -33.85
CA ASN A 23 -22.04 4.89 -33.67
C ASN A 23 -20.57 5.16 -34.09
N HIS A 24 -20.10 6.42 -33.99
CA HIS A 24 -18.69 6.80 -34.26
C HIS A 24 -17.65 6.09 -33.37
N GLN A 25 -18.08 5.40 -32.32
CA GLN A 25 -17.25 4.61 -31.41
C GLN A 25 -17.37 3.10 -31.68
N GLY A 26 -18.09 2.68 -32.73
CA GLY A 26 -18.30 1.27 -33.05
C GLY A 26 -19.38 0.57 -32.21
N LEU A 27 -20.19 1.32 -31.45
CA LEU A 27 -21.21 0.76 -30.54
C LEU A 27 -22.58 0.71 -31.23
N THR A 28 -23.20 -0.47 -31.29
CA THR A 28 -24.60 -0.66 -31.67
C THR A 28 -25.52 -0.05 -30.59
N PRO A 29 -26.81 0.24 -30.90
CA PRO A 29 -27.79 0.68 -29.91
C PRO A 29 -27.90 -0.27 -28.70
N PHE A 30 -27.71 -1.57 -28.95
CA PHE A 30 -27.69 -2.60 -27.92
C PHE A 30 -26.44 -2.49 -27.02
N LYS A 31 -25.25 -2.39 -27.61
CA LYS A 31 -24.00 -2.17 -26.85
C LYS A 31 -24.04 -0.86 -26.06
N LEU A 32 -24.59 0.19 -26.66
CA LEU A 32 -24.73 1.49 -26.00
C LEU A 32 -25.69 1.42 -24.81
N ALA A 33 -26.83 0.73 -24.92
CA ALA A 33 -27.75 0.55 -23.80
C ALA A 33 -27.06 -0.14 -22.59
N GLY A 34 -26.19 -1.12 -22.86
CA GLY A 34 -25.39 -1.79 -21.84
C GLY A 34 -24.34 -0.87 -21.18
N VAL A 35 -23.59 -0.11 -21.99
CA VAL A 35 -22.58 0.87 -21.53
C VAL A 35 -23.20 2.00 -20.72
N GLU A 36 -24.36 2.49 -21.16
CA GLU A 36 -25.10 3.53 -20.45
C GLU A 36 -25.73 3.01 -19.15
N GLY A 37 -26.00 1.71 -19.05
CA GLY A 37 -26.67 1.09 -17.91
C GLY A 37 -28.19 1.25 -17.94
N ASN A 38 -28.77 1.50 -19.12
CA ASN A 38 -30.22 1.62 -19.27
C ASN A 38 -30.88 0.23 -19.28
N THR A 39 -31.25 -0.25 -18.10
CA THR A 39 -31.84 -1.58 -17.89
C THR A 39 -33.16 -1.76 -18.63
N VAL A 40 -34.01 -0.74 -18.69
CA VAL A 40 -35.32 -0.79 -19.36
C VAL A 40 -35.15 -0.98 -20.87
N MET A 41 -34.26 -0.19 -21.47
CA MET A 41 -33.99 -0.30 -22.90
C MET A 41 -33.28 -1.61 -23.24
N PHE A 42 -32.33 -2.03 -22.39
CA PHE A 42 -31.63 -3.30 -22.55
C PHE A 42 -32.59 -4.50 -22.50
N GLN A 43 -33.49 -4.53 -21.51
CA GLN A 43 -34.52 -5.56 -21.41
C GLN A 43 -35.44 -5.53 -22.64
N HIS A 44 -35.88 -4.35 -23.08
CA HIS A 44 -36.74 -4.21 -24.26
C HIS A 44 -36.09 -4.78 -25.53
N LEU A 45 -34.80 -4.49 -25.75
CA LEU A 45 -34.03 -5.06 -26.86
C LEU A 45 -33.85 -6.58 -26.71
N MET A 46 -33.63 -7.07 -25.48
CA MET A 46 -33.50 -8.49 -25.19
C MET A 46 -34.81 -9.27 -25.43
N GLN A 47 -35.97 -8.66 -25.14
CA GLN A 47 -37.28 -9.26 -25.43
C GLN A 47 -37.49 -9.49 -26.93
N LYS A 48 -36.88 -8.66 -27.80
CA LYS A 48 -36.92 -8.88 -29.25
C LYS A 48 -35.97 -9.98 -29.72
N ARG A 49 -34.89 -10.25 -28.96
CA ARG A 49 -33.85 -11.24 -29.28
C ARG A 49 -34.01 -12.58 -28.54
N LYS A 50 -35.17 -12.81 -27.93
CA LYS A 50 -35.49 -14.10 -27.29
C LYS A 50 -36.51 -14.87 -28.13
N HIS A 51 -36.34 -16.18 -28.18
CA HIS A 51 -37.27 -17.11 -28.80
C HIS A 51 -37.75 -18.13 -27.77
N THR A 52 -39.05 -18.18 -27.49
CA THR A 52 -39.62 -19.16 -26.56
C THR A 52 -39.77 -20.50 -27.27
N GLN A 53 -39.00 -21.50 -26.85
CA GLN A 53 -39.03 -22.83 -27.46
C GLN A 53 -40.28 -23.61 -27.03
N TRP A 54 -40.58 -23.58 -25.74
CA TRP A 54 -41.74 -24.27 -25.17
C TRP A 54 -42.11 -23.69 -23.81
N THR A 55 -43.39 -23.85 -23.47
CA THR A 55 -43.96 -23.46 -22.18
C THR A 55 -44.82 -24.60 -21.66
N TYR A 56 -44.49 -25.12 -20.48
CA TYR A 56 -45.23 -26.16 -19.80
C TYR A 56 -45.66 -25.66 -18.41
N GLY A 57 -46.89 -25.13 -18.33
CA GLY A 57 -47.42 -24.52 -17.11
C GLY A 57 -46.50 -23.42 -16.56
N PRO A 58 -45.87 -23.59 -15.39
CA PRO A 58 -44.93 -22.61 -14.83
C PRO A 58 -43.52 -22.66 -15.45
N LEU A 59 -43.17 -23.72 -16.20
CA LEU A 59 -41.84 -23.88 -16.80
C LEU A 59 -41.82 -23.27 -18.20
N THR A 60 -40.89 -22.36 -18.46
CA THR A 60 -40.69 -21.75 -19.79
C THR A 60 -39.25 -21.92 -20.22
N SER A 61 -39.02 -22.48 -21.40
CA SER A 61 -37.70 -22.52 -22.02
C SER A 61 -37.60 -21.43 -23.08
N THR A 62 -36.62 -20.55 -22.89
CA THR A 62 -36.35 -19.43 -23.80
C THR A 62 -34.92 -19.52 -24.29
N LEU A 63 -34.76 -19.41 -25.60
CA LEU A 63 -33.48 -19.33 -26.28
C LEU A 63 -33.15 -17.86 -26.51
N TYR A 64 -32.00 -17.41 -26.01
CA TYR A 64 -31.51 -16.05 -26.21
C TYR A 64 -30.40 -16.05 -27.27
N ASP A 65 -30.45 -15.06 -28.16
CA ASP A 65 -29.32 -14.79 -29.06
C ASP A 65 -28.17 -14.12 -28.29
N LEU A 66 -26.97 -14.70 -28.38
CA LEU A 66 -25.77 -14.26 -27.67
C LEU A 66 -24.73 -13.58 -28.58
N THR A 67 -25.04 -13.37 -29.86
CA THR A 67 -24.06 -12.94 -30.88
C THR A 67 -23.30 -11.65 -30.52
N GLU A 68 -23.97 -10.63 -29.96
CA GLU A 68 -23.32 -9.38 -29.52
C GLU A 68 -22.86 -9.39 -28.04
N ILE A 69 -23.26 -10.42 -27.29
CA ILE A 69 -22.99 -10.54 -25.84
C ILE A 69 -21.69 -11.30 -25.59
N ASP A 70 -21.47 -12.38 -26.35
CA ASP A 70 -20.33 -13.28 -26.22
C ASP A 70 -19.11 -12.83 -27.05
N SER A 71 -17.91 -13.20 -26.59
CA SER A 71 -16.60 -12.79 -27.12
C SER A 71 -16.15 -13.57 -28.36
N SER A 72 -17.05 -14.26 -29.08
CA SER A 72 -16.68 -15.27 -30.09
C SER A 72 -16.37 -14.70 -31.49
N GLY A 73 -16.45 -13.38 -31.73
CA GLY A 73 -16.15 -12.83 -33.06
C GLY A 73 -16.17 -11.31 -33.20
N ASP A 74 -16.33 -10.57 -32.12
CA ASP A 74 -16.47 -9.11 -32.14
C ASP A 74 -15.27 -8.47 -31.42
N GLU A 75 -14.63 -7.47 -32.03
CA GLU A 75 -13.41 -6.81 -31.51
C GLU A 75 -13.61 -6.21 -30.10
N GLN A 76 -14.86 -5.88 -29.74
CA GLN A 76 -15.27 -5.44 -28.41
C GLN A 76 -16.58 -6.10 -27.99
N SER A 77 -16.47 -7.07 -27.07
CA SER A 77 -17.63 -7.75 -26.49
C SER A 77 -18.43 -6.85 -25.54
N LEU A 78 -19.75 -7.04 -25.47
CA LEU A 78 -20.59 -6.32 -24.51
C LEU A 78 -20.10 -6.49 -23.06
N LEU A 79 -19.68 -7.70 -22.69
CA LEU A 79 -19.16 -7.99 -21.36
C LEU A 79 -17.93 -7.15 -21.03
N GLU A 80 -16.98 -7.04 -21.96
CA GLU A 80 -15.79 -6.20 -21.80
C GLU A 80 -16.17 -4.71 -21.68
N LEU A 81 -17.11 -4.24 -22.51
CA LEU A 81 -17.61 -2.85 -22.48
C LEU A 81 -18.32 -2.49 -21.15
N ILE A 82 -19.13 -3.40 -20.61
CA ILE A 82 -19.82 -3.22 -19.33
C ILE A 82 -18.81 -3.13 -18.19
N ILE A 83 -17.79 -3.99 -18.20
CA ILE A 83 -16.81 -4.06 -17.13
C ILE A 83 -15.85 -2.85 -17.18
N THR A 84 -15.47 -2.39 -18.38
CA THR A 84 -14.60 -1.22 -18.59
C THR A 84 -15.31 0.12 -18.39
N THR A 85 -16.64 0.12 -18.30
CA THR A 85 -17.44 1.33 -18.11
C THR A 85 -17.35 1.87 -16.67
N LYS A 86 -17.23 3.21 -16.54
CA LYS A 86 -17.19 3.89 -15.23
C LYS A 86 -18.58 4.00 -14.56
N LYS A 87 -19.66 3.94 -15.34
CA LYS A 87 -21.04 4.07 -14.85
C LYS A 87 -21.38 2.92 -13.92
N ARG A 88 -21.95 3.26 -12.75
CA ARG A 88 -22.40 2.27 -11.77
C ARG A 88 -23.63 1.51 -12.25
N GLU A 89 -24.48 2.16 -13.04
CA GLU A 89 -25.73 1.61 -13.58
C GLU A 89 -25.49 0.44 -14.54
N ALA A 90 -24.39 0.48 -15.31
CA ALA A 90 -23.98 -0.62 -16.18
C ALA A 90 -23.80 -1.95 -15.42
N ARG A 91 -23.54 -1.91 -14.10
CA ARG A 91 -23.43 -3.13 -13.28
C ARG A 91 -24.76 -3.84 -13.09
N GLN A 92 -25.88 -3.11 -13.10
CA GLN A 92 -27.22 -3.69 -13.01
C GLN A 92 -27.55 -4.54 -14.25
N ILE A 93 -26.86 -4.32 -15.36
CA ILE A 93 -26.99 -5.13 -16.59
C ILE A 93 -26.43 -6.54 -16.39
N LEU A 94 -25.40 -6.71 -15.56
CA LEU A 94 -24.84 -8.04 -15.23
C LEU A 94 -25.82 -8.92 -14.44
N ASP A 95 -26.76 -8.31 -13.70
CA ASP A 95 -27.79 -9.02 -12.96
C ASP A 95 -29.01 -9.38 -13.82
N GLN A 96 -29.07 -8.91 -15.07
CA GLN A 96 -30.17 -9.21 -15.99
C GLN A 96 -29.98 -10.58 -16.67
N THR A 97 -31.09 -11.29 -16.89
CA THR A 97 -31.13 -12.44 -17.80
C THR A 97 -31.00 -11.94 -19.25
N PRO A 98 -30.17 -12.54 -20.11
CA PRO A 98 -29.39 -13.79 -19.96
C PRO A 98 -27.96 -13.61 -19.44
N VAL A 99 -27.48 -12.37 -19.28
CA VAL A 99 -26.08 -12.06 -18.96
C VAL A 99 -25.63 -12.71 -17.65
N LYS A 100 -26.46 -12.64 -16.61
CA LYS A 100 -26.21 -13.27 -15.31
C LYS A 100 -25.96 -14.78 -15.44
N GLU A 101 -26.83 -15.47 -16.17
CA GLU A 101 -26.75 -16.93 -16.36
C GLU A 101 -25.56 -17.31 -17.25
N LEU A 102 -25.26 -16.51 -18.27
CA LEU A 102 -24.09 -16.72 -19.11
C LEU A 102 -22.78 -16.63 -18.30
N VAL A 103 -22.63 -15.59 -17.48
CA VAL A 103 -21.44 -15.39 -16.65
C VAL A 103 -21.35 -16.46 -15.55
N SER A 104 -22.46 -16.83 -14.93
CA SER A 104 -22.50 -17.90 -13.91
C SER A 104 -22.06 -19.24 -14.49
N LEU A 105 -22.51 -19.57 -15.70
CA LEU A 105 -22.18 -20.81 -16.40
C LEU A 105 -20.69 -20.83 -16.80
N LYS A 106 -20.18 -19.75 -17.39
CA LYS A 106 -18.75 -19.59 -17.73
C LYS A 106 -17.86 -19.69 -16.50
N TRP A 107 -18.24 -19.03 -15.40
CA TRP A 107 -17.49 -19.09 -14.15
C TRP A 107 -17.47 -20.49 -13.55
N LYS A 108 -18.62 -21.17 -13.47
CA LYS A 108 -18.69 -22.51 -12.89
C LYS A 108 -17.95 -23.55 -13.73
N ARG A 109 -18.00 -23.44 -15.06
CA ARG A 109 -17.40 -24.42 -15.98
C ARG A 109 -15.90 -24.23 -16.16
N TYR A 110 -15.45 -23.00 -16.40
CA TYR A 110 -14.07 -22.70 -16.78
C TYR A 110 -13.37 -21.74 -15.82
N GLY A 111 -14.05 -20.67 -15.42
CA GLY A 111 -13.43 -19.59 -14.64
C GLY A 111 -12.92 -20.04 -13.27
N ARG A 112 -13.78 -20.66 -12.46
CA ARG A 112 -13.46 -21.09 -11.09
C ARG A 112 -12.31 -22.10 -11.00
N PRO A 113 -12.28 -23.22 -11.76
CA PRO A 113 -11.15 -24.15 -11.67
C PRO A 113 -9.84 -23.52 -12.15
N TYR A 114 -9.86 -22.76 -13.25
CA TYR A 114 -8.68 -22.06 -13.75
C TYR A 114 -8.15 -21.02 -12.74
N PHE A 115 -9.05 -20.23 -12.16
CA PHE A 115 -8.71 -19.21 -11.17
C PHE A 115 -8.15 -19.82 -9.88
N CYS A 116 -8.70 -20.94 -9.40
CA CYS A 116 -8.15 -21.67 -8.27
C CYS A 116 -6.76 -22.25 -8.58
N MET A 117 -6.55 -22.82 -9.76
CA MET A 117 -5.24 -23.33 -10.19
C MET A 117 -4.21 -22.20 -10.28
N LEU A 118 -4.57 -21.07 -10.86
CA LEU A 118 -3.70 -19.89 -10.93
C LEU A 118 -3.35 -19.35 -9.54
N GLY A 119 -4.33 -19.29 -8.64
CA GLY A 119 -4.11 -18.90 -7.25
C GLY A 119 -3.19 -19.86 -6.49
N ALA A 120 -3.30 -21.17 -6.73
CA ALA A 120 -2.41 -22.16 -6.14
C ALA A 120 -0.96 -22.04 -6.67
N ILE A 121 -0.79 -21.80 -7.98
CA ILE A 121 0.52 -21.55 -8.59
C ILE A 121 1.15 -20.28 -8.02
N TYR A 122 0.37 -19.19 -7.91
CA TYR A 122 0.85 -17.95 -7.31
C TYR A 122 1.22 -18.11 -5.83
N LEU A 123 0.43 -18.88 -5.07
CA LEU A 123 0.74 -19.17 -3.67
C LEU A 123 2.05 -19.95 -3.54
N LEU A 124 2.29 -20.95 -4.40
CA LEU A 124 3.56 -21.68 -4.45
C LEU A 124 4.73 -20.75 -4.83
N TYR A 125 4.51 -19.85 -5.79
CA TYR A 125 5.48 -18.84 -6.18
C TYR A 125 5.86 -17.92 -5.01
N ILE A 126 4.89 -17.38 -4.26
CA ILE A 126 5.20 -16.49 -3.13
C ILE A 126 5.86 -17.25 -1.97
N ILE A 127 5.49 -18.52 -1.75
CA ILE A 127 6.18 -19.39 -0.77
C ILE A 127 7.65 -19.57 -1.20
N CYS A 128 7.90 -19.90 -2.46
CA CYS A 128 9.27 -20.00 -3.00
C CYS A 128 10.06 -18.69 -2.78
N PHE A 129 9.45 -17.54 -3.09
CA PHE A 129 10.04 -16.23 -2.83
C PHE A 129 10.35 -16.01 -1.34
N THR A 130 9.43 -16.35 -0.43
CA THR A 130 9.71 -16.23 1.02
C THR A 130 10.85 -17.12 1.48
N MET A 131 10.93 -18.35 0.97
CA MET A 131 12.03 -19.26 1.31
C MET A 131 13.37 -18.70 0.84
N CYS A 132 13.42 -18.09 -0.34
CA CYS A 132 14.61 -17.38 -0.83
C CYS A 132 14.97 -16.18 0.08
N CYS A 133 13.97 -15.46 0.60
CA CYS A 133 14.19 -14.38 1.57
C CYS A 133 14.74 -14.86 2.91
N ILE A 134 14.22 -15.99 3.43
CA ILE A 134 14.59 -16.54 4.73
C ILE A 134 16.00 -17.14 4.70
N TYR A 135 16.32 -17.94 3.68
CA TYR A 135 17.64 -18.58 3.54
C TYR A 135 18.71 -17.69 2.91
N ARG A 136 18.56 -16.37 3.09
CA ARG A 136 19.51 -15.39 2.59
C ARG A 136 20.91 -15.67 3.13
N PRO A 137 21.96 -15.59 2.30
CA PRO A 137 23.34 -15.77 2.74
C PRO A 137 23.81 -14.54 3.53
N LEU A 138 23.56 -14.55 4.84
CA LEU A 138 24.10 -13.57 5.78
C LEU A 138 25.42 -14.08 6.36
N LYS A 139 26.43 -13.20 6.48
CA LYS A 139 27.65 -13.45 7.26
C LYS A 139 27.63 -12.62 8.54
N PRO A 140 28.08 -13.15 9.68
CA PRO A 140 28.35 -12.31 10.84
C PRO A 140 29.39 -11.26 10.46
N ARG A 141 29.15 -10.01 10.86
CA ARG A 141 30.06 -8.90 10.55
C ARG A 141 31.42 -9.15 11.19
N THR A 142 32.47 -9.19 10.37
CA THR A 142 33.86 -9.42 10.82
C THR A 142 34.61 -8.13 11.14
N ASN A 143 34.09 -6.97 10.74
CA ASN A 143 34.72 -5.66 10.98
C ASN A 143 34.37 -5.06 12.35
N ASN A 144 35.39 -4.52 13.03
CA ASN A 144 35.28 -3.85 14.32
C ASN A 144 34.22 -2.72 14.33
N ARG A 145 33.55 -2.55 15.48
CA ARG A 145 32.53 -1.52 15.71
C ARG A 145 33.19 -0.14 15.68
N THR A 146 33.05 0.58 14.57
CA THR A 146 33.65 1.91 14.37
C THR A 146 32.83 3.04 14.97
N SER A 147 31.55 2.85 15.26
CA SER A 147 30.71 3.86 15.93
C SER A 147 29.76 3.26 16.98
N PRO A 148 29.46 3.98 18.08
CA PRO A 148 28.55 3.50 19.12
C PRO A 148 27.09 3.43 18.65
N ARG A 149 26.73 4.04 17.51
CA ARG A 149 25.38 4.00 16.92
C ARG A 149 25.18 2.87 15.90
N ASP A 150 26.24 2.17 15.52
CA ASP A 150 26.21 1.10 14.53
C ASP A 150 25.90 -0.24 15.21
N ASN A 151 24.68 -0.74 14.99
CA ASN A 151 24.16 -1.99 15.58
C ASN A 151 24.00 -3.11 14.54
N THR A 152 24.61 -3.01 13.35
CA THR A 152 24.47 -4.07 12.34
C THR A 152 25.30 -5.31 12.71
N LEU A 153 24.64 -6.40 13.11
CA LEU A 153 25.30 -7.65 13.52
C LEU A 153 25.59 -8.60 12.34
N LEU A 154 24.77 -8.55 11.30
CA LEU A 154 24.84 -9.41 10.13
C LEU A 154 25.09 -8.55 8.89
N GLN A 155 26.07 -8.96 8.08
CA GLN A 155 26.44 -8.32 6.82
C GLN A 155 26.13 -9.29 5.67
N GLN A 156 25.74 -8.75 4.52
CA GLN A 156 25.47 -9.55 3.32
C GLN A 156 26.76 -10.26 2.84
N LYS A 157 26.66 -11.55 2.48
CA LYS A 157 27.76 -12.25 1.80
C LYS A 157 27.91 -11.74 0.37
N LEU A 158 29.16 -11.62 -0.10
CA LEU A 158 29.43 -11.28 -1.49
C LEU A 158 28.94 -12.41 -2.40
N LEU A 159 28.48 -12.08 -3.60
CA LEU A 159 27.89 -13.03 -4.56
C LEU A 159 28.83 -14.24 -4.81
N GLN A 160 30.13 -14.01 -4.92
CA GLN A 160 31.14 -15.05 -5.16
C GLN A 160 31.39 -15.97 -3.95
N GLU A 161 31.14 -15.52 -2.73
CA GLU A 161 31.23 -16.33 -1.50
C GLU A 161 29.92 -17.06 -1.18
N ALA A 162 28.82 -16.68 -1.85
CA ALA A 162 27.48 -17.12 -1.51
C ALA A 162 27.06 -18.44 -2.18
N TYR A 163 27.71 -18.89 -3.25
CA TYR A 163 27.31 -20.08 -4.03
C TYR A 163 28.42 -21.13 -4.10
N MET A 164 28.89 -21.56 -2.93
CA MET A 164 29.96 -22.58 -2.84
C MET A 164 29.45 -23.91 -2.30
N THR A 165 28.31 -23.92 -1.61
CA THR A 165 27.74 -25.15 -1.04
C THR A 165 26.58 -25.67 -1.88
N PRO A 166 26.34 -26.99 -1.93
CA PRO A 166 25.22 -27.55 -2.70
C PRO A 166 23.84 -27.07 -2.20
N LYS A 167 23.75 -26.56 -0.97
CA LYS A 167 22.53 -25.92 -0.45
C LYS A 167 22.28 -24.55 -1.09
N ASP A 168 23.34 -23.86 -1.49
CA ASP A 168 23.27 -22.57 -2.18
C ASP A 168 22.80 -22.73 -3.63
N ASP A 169 23.03 -23.88 -4.27
CA ASP A 169 22.55 -24.18 -5.63
C ASP A 169 21.02 -24.25 -5.68
N ILE A 170 20.40 -24.90 -4.69
CA ILE A 170 18.93 -24.95 -4.55
C ILE A 170 18.36 -23.53 -4.39
N ARG A 171 19.06 -22.68 -3.62
CA ARG A 171 18.67 -21.27 -3.45
C ARG A 171 18.83 -20.50 -4.77
N LEU A 172 19.89 -20.72 -5.52
CA LEU A 172 20.11 -20.07 -6.82
C LEU A 172 18.96 -20.39 -7.79
N VAL A 173 18.51 -21.66 -7.83
CA VAL A 173 17.34 -22.06 -8.63
C VAL A 173 16.09 -21.31 -8.16
N GLY A 174 15.86 -21.22 -6.86
CA GLY A 174 14.74 -20.45 -6.30
C GLY A 174 14.79 -18.97 -6.67
N GLU A 175 15.95 -18.33 -6.52
CA GLU A 175 16.17 -16.93 -6.89
C GLU A 175 15.90 -16.72 -8.40
N LEU A 176 16.40 -17.60 -9.27
CA LEU A 176 16.14 -17.55 -10.71
C LEU A 176 14.64 -17.68 -11.04
N VAL A 177 13.95 -18.63 -10.41
CA VAL A 177 12.50 -18.81 -10.59
C VAL A 177 11.74 -17.55 -10.16
N THR A 178 12.15 -16.91 -9.06
CA THR A 178 11.47 -15.70 -8.57
C THR A 178 11.65 -14.50 -9.51
N VAL A 179 12.85 -14.33 -10.07
CA VAL A 179 13.17 -13.27 -11.03
C VAL A 179 12.46 -13.52 -12.37
N ILE A 180 12.50 -14.75 -12.89
CA ILE A 180 11.78 -15.12 -14.11
C ILE A 180 10.27 -14.89 -13.93
N GLY A 181 9.71 -15.32 -12.80
CA GLY A 181 8.30 -15.07 -12.49
C GLY A 181 7.95 -13.58 -12.42
N ALA A 182 8.82 -12.74 -11.85
CA ALA A 182 8.62 -11.29 -11.81
C ALA A 182 8.65 -10.67 -13.22
N ILE A 183 9.54 -11.15 -14.10
CA ILE A 183 9.58 -10.72 -15.51
C ILE A 183 8.30 -11.14 -16.24
N ILE A 184 7.84 -12.38 -16.07
CA ILE A 184 6.59 -12.87 -16.67
C ILE A 184 5.41 -12.00 -16.22
N ILE A 185 5.32 -11.70 -14.91
CA ILE A 185 4.28 -10.82 -14.35
C ILE A 185 4.30 -9.46 -15.06
N LEU A 186 5.47 -8.84 -15.21
CA LEU A 186 5.58 -7.55 -15.91
C LEU A 186 5.20 -7.66 -17.39
N LEU A 187 5.63 -8.71 -18.08
CA LEU A 187 5.32 -8.91 -19.50
C LEU A 187 3.82 -9.14 -19.75
N VAL A 188 3.09 -9.72 -18.80
CA VAL A 188 1.62 -9.89 -18.90
C VAL A 188 0.90 -8.57 -18.57
N GLU A 189 1.29 -7.88 -17.50
CA GLU A 189 0.57 -6.70 -17.01
C GLU A 189 0.85 -5.43 -17.83
N VAL A 190 2.06 -5.27 -18.39
CA VAL A 190 2.44 -4.04 -19.11
C VAL A 190 1.61 -3.83 -20.39
N PRO A 191 1.43 -4.82 -21.28
CA PRO A 191 0.56 -4.69 -22.46
C PRO A 191 -0.90 -4.38 -22.08
N ASP A 192 -1.41 -4.98 -21.00
CA ASP A 192 -2.78 -4.76 -20.54
C ASP A 192 -3.01 -3.31 -20.07
N ILE A 193 -2.01 -2.70 -19.42
CA ILE A 193 -2.03 -1.27 -19.08
C ILE A 193 -2.08 -0.40 -20.34
N PHE A 194 -1.27 -0.72 -21.35
CA PHE A 194 -1.24 0.04 -22.59
C PHE A 194 -2.57 -0.08 -23.36
N ARG A 195 -3.18 -1.26 -23.36
CA ARG A 195 -4.47 -1.51 -24.04
C ARG A 195 -5.65 -0.80 -23.36
N MET A 196 -5.72 -0.82 -22.03
CA MET A 196 -6.86 -0.24 -21.29
C MET A 196 -6.68 1.27 -20.99
N GLY A 197 -5.45 1.77 -21.04
CA GLY A 197 -5.08 3.14 -20.71
C GLY A 197 -4.90 3.37 -19.20
N VAL A 198 -3.78 4.02 -18.85
CA VAL A 198 -3.30 4.28 -17.47
C VAL A 198 -4.40 4.82 -16.54
N THR A 199 -5.24 5.74 -17.01
CA THR A 199 -6.26 6.42 -16.17
C THR A 199 -7.52 5.59 -15.94
N ARG A 200 -7.86 4.65 -16.83
CA ARG A 200 -9.00 3.74 -16.64
C ARG A 200 -8.59 2.52 -15.82
N PHE A 201 -7.37 2.02 -16.05
CA PHE A 201 -6.78 0.88 -15.36
C PHE A 201 -6.63 1.11 -13.84
N PHE A 202 -6.14 2.28 -13.43
CA PHE A 202 -5.97 2.61 -12.00
C PHE A 202 -7.26 3.11 -11.31
N GLY A 203 -8.23 3.63 -12.07
CA GLY A 203 -9.45 4.21 -11.52
C GLY A 203 -10.55 3.21 -11.17
N GLN A 204 -10.50 1.98 -11.71
CA GLN A 204 -11.55 0.98 -11.51
C GLN A 204 -11.13 -0.09 -10.51
N THR A 205 -11.45 0.14 -9.22
CA THR A 205 -11.21 -0.82 -8.12
C THR A 205 -11.81 -2.20 -8.38
N ILE A 206 -12.83 -2.31 -9.23
CA ILE A 206 -13.57 -3.54 -9.51
C ILE A 206 -12.82 -4.46 -10.48
N LEU A 207 -11.99 -3.94 -11.38
CA LEU A 207 -11.23 -4.78 -12.31
C LEU A 207 -10.02 -5.46 -11.66
N GLY A 208 -9.68 -5.06 -10.42
CA GLY A 208 -8.41 -5.42 -9.80
C GLY A 208 -7.60 -4.19 -9.41
N GLY A 209 -7.83 -3.04 -10.06
CA GLY A 209 -7.26 -1.70 -9.78
C GLY A 209 -6.02 -1.65 -8.88
N PRO A 210 -6.17 -1.57 -7.55
CA PRO A 210 -5.04 -1.47 -6.64
C PRO A 210 -4.16 -2.73 -6.57
N PHE A 211 -4.71 -3.93 -6.78
CA PHE A 211 -3.94 -5.18 -6.82
C PHE A 211 -2.99 -5.21 -8.02
N HIS A 212 -3.39 -4.65 -9.16
CA HIS A 212 -2.52 -4.51 -10.33
C HIS A 212 -1.33 -3.58 -10.03
N VAL A 213 -1.57 -2.47 -9.30
CA VAL A 213 -0.47 -1.62 -8.79
C VAL A 213 0.43 -2.41 -7.85
N LEU A 214 -0.14 -3.19 -6.93
CA LEU A 214 0.61 -3.97 -5.94
C LEU A 214 1.51 -5.01 -6.63
N ILE A 215 1.00 -5.76 -7.61
CA ILE A 215 1.75 -6.82 -8.28
C ILE A 215 2.85 -6.27 -9.20
N ILE A 216 2.62 -5.13 -9.86
CA ILE A 216 3.64 -4.44 -10.65
C ILE A 216 4.73 -3.87 -9.74
N THR A 217 4.35 -3.22 -8.65
CA THR A 217 5.30 -2.68 -7.67
C THR A 217 6.11 -3.80 -7.05
N TYR A 218 5.49 -4.94 -6.74
CA TYR A 218 6.17 -6.15 -6.31
C TYR A 218 7.23 -6.60 -7.32
N ALA A 219 6.85 -6.79 -8.58
CA ALA A 219 7.76 -7.28 -9.61
C ALA A 219 8.94 -6.32 -9.84
N PHE A 220 8.68 -5.00 -9.80
CA PHE A 220 9.73 -3.99 -9.85
C PHE A 220 10.68 -4.08 -8.65
N MET A 221 10.17 -4.22 -7.42
CA MET A 221 11.01 -4.36 -6.22
C MET A 221 11.87 -5.62 -6.24
N VAL A 222 11.37 -6.73 -6.80
CA VAL A 222 12.18 -7.96 -7.02
C VAL A 222 13.31 -7.71 -8.02
N LEU A 223 13.04 -7.02 -9.13
CA LEU A 223 14.09 -6.66 -10.10
C LEU A 223 15.13 -5.70 -9.50
N VAL A 224 14.71 -4.69 -8.73
CA VAL A 224 15.63 -3.80 -8.01
C VAL A 224 16.51 -4.61 -7.05
N THR A 225 15.94 -5.58 -6.34
CA THR A 225 16.71 -6.47 -5.45
C THR A 225 17.76 -7.27 -6.24
N MET A 226 17.41 -7.78 -7.43
CA MET A 226 18.35 -8.48 -8.31
C MET A 226 19.48 -7.56 -8.80
N VAL A 227 19.16 -6.34 -9.24
CA VAL A 227 20.16 -5.35 -9.68
C VAL A 227 21.09 -4.95 -8.53
N MET A 228 20.55 -4.70 -7.34
CA MET A 228 21.35 -4.39 -6.15
C MET A 228 22.28 -5.56 -5.79
N ARG A 229 21.84 -6.80 -6.00
CA ARG A 229 22.64 -7.99 -5.77
C ARG A 229 23.79 -8.14 -6.77
N LEU A 230 23.56 -7.83 -8.05
CA LEU A 230 24.61 -7.80 -9.08
C LEU A 230 25.68 -6.74 -8.79
N ILE A 231 25.26 -5.54 -8.35
CA ILE A 231 26.16 -4.43 -8.04
C ILE A 231 26.83 -4.61 -6.65
N SER A 232 26.44 -5.65 -5.89
CA SER A 232 26.86 -5.87 -4.50
C SER A 232 26.61 -4.64 -3.61
N ALA A 233 25.49 -3.94 -3.85
CA ALA A 233 25.10 -2.75 -3.12
C ALA A 233 24.57 -3.09 -1.73
N SER A 234 25.02 -2.38 -0.70
CA SER A 234 24.47 -2.49 0.66
C SER A 234 23.04 -1.95 0.70
N GLY A 235 22.07 -2.75 1.14
CA GLY A 235 20.68 -2.29 1.30
C GLY A 235 19.61 -3.15 0.64
N GLU A 236 19.95 -4.32 0.09
CA GLU A 236 18.98 -5.26 -0.54
C GLU A 236 17.82 -5.69 0.39
N VAL A 237 17.95 -5.48 1.71
CA VAL A 237 16.90 -5.79 2.69
C VAL A 237 15.67 -4.92 2.46
N VAL A 238 15.86 -3.64 2.16
CA VAL A 238 14.76 -2.67 2.04
C VAL A 238 13.79 -3.04 0.90
N PRO A 239 14.23 -3.15 -0.37
CA PRO A 239 13.32 -3.51 -1.46
C PRO A 239 12.77 -4.94 -1.29
N MET A 240 13.54 -5.88 -0.72
CA MET A 240 13.06 -7.23 -0.43
C MET A 240 11.92 -7.23 0.60
N SER A 241 12.03 -6.46 1.68
CA SER A 241 10.98 -6.37 2.70
C SER A 241 9.69 -5.80 2.11
N PHE A 242 9.77 -4.76 1.28
CA PHE A 242 8.61 -4.24 0.57
C PHE A 242 8.02 -5.28 -0.38
N ALA A 243 8.85 -5.96 -1.18
CA ALA A 243 8.39 -7.02 -2.08
C ALA A 243 7.65 -8.14 -1.32
N LEU A 244 8.16 -8.58 -0.16
CA LEU A 244 7.53 -9.65 0.61
C LEU A 244 6.14 -9.24 1.10
N VAL A 245 5.98 -8.03 1.65
CA VAL A 245 4.67 -7.52 2.08
C VAL A 245 3.72 -7.38 0.88
N LEU A 246 4.16 -6.74 -0.20
CA LEU A 246 3.32 -6.52 -1.39
C LEU A 246 2.89 -7.84 -2.04
N GLY A 247 3.79 -8.81 -2.15
CA GLY A 247 3.52 -10.11 -2.75
C GLY A 247 2.50 -10.94 -1.95
N TRP A 248 2.60 -10.96 -0.62
CA TRP A 248 1.58 -11.59 0.24
C TRP A 248 0.25 -10.83 0.24
N CYS A 249 0.28 -9.50 0.25
CA CYS A 249 -0.95 -8.72 0.13
C CYS A 249 -1.69 -9.01 -1.17
N ASN A 250 -0.97 -9.30 -2.25
CA ASN A 250 -1.58 -9.66 -3.53
C ASN A 250 -2.27 -11.05 -3.51
N VAL A 251 -2.02 -11.92 -2.53
CA VAL A 251 -2.81 -13.16 -2.36
C VAL A 251 -4.30 -12.85 -2.15
N MET A 252 -4.62 -11.69 -1.54
CA MET A 252 -6.00 -11.24 -1.38
C MET A 252 -6.73 -11.03 -2.72
N TYR A 253 -6.02 -10.83 -3.83
CA TYR A 253 -6.65 -10.78 -5.16
C TYR A 253 -7.40 -12.09 -5.47
N PHE A 254 -6.79 -13.24 -5.16
CA PHE A 254 -7.40 -14.56 -5.36
C PHE A 254 -8.53 -14.87 -4.37
N ALA A 255 -8.59 -14.15 -3.24
CA ALA A 255 -9.72 -14.28 -2.32
C ALA A 255 -11.06 -13.81 -2.94
N ARG A 256 -11.00 -12.97 -3.99
CA ARG A 256 -12.19 -12.48 -4.72
C ARG A 256 -12.98 -13.56 -5.46
N GLY A 257 -12.35 -14.67 -5.83
CA GLY A 257 -13.01 -15.77 -6.54
C GLY A 257 -13.92 -16.62 -5.64
N PHE A 258 -13.86 -16.43 -4.32
CA PHE A 258 -14.67 -17.18 -3.36
C PHE A 258 -15.81 -16.33 -2.83
N GLN A 259 -17.02 -16.88 -2.82
CA GLN A 259 -18.24 -16.16 -2.40
C GLN A 259 -18.16 -15.64 -0.96
N MET A 260 -17.47 -16.34 -0.06
CA MET A 260 -17.32 -15.94 1.35
C MET A 260 -16.27 -14.83 1.55
N LEU A 261 -15.16 -14.87 0.80
CA LEU A 261 -14.01 -13.98 0.99
C LEU A 261 -14.04 -12.75 0.06
N GLY A 262 -14.80 -12.81 -1.03
CA GLY A 262 -14.90 -11.74 -2.02
C GLY A 262 -15.46 -10.44 -1.45
N PRO A 263 -16.66 -10.44 -0.82
CA PRO A 263 -17.23 -9.25 -0.20
C PRO A 263 -16.32 -8.65 0.88
N PHE A 264 -15.65 -9.50 1.65
CA PHE A 264 -14.70 -9.09 2.68
C PHE A 264 -13.49 -8.35 2.10
N THR A 265 -12.87 -8.87 1.03
CA THR A 265 -11.75 -8.21 0.35
C THR A 265 -12.14 -6.85 -0.21
N ILE A 266 -13.33 -6.75 -0.82
CA ILE A 266 -13.85 -5.48 -1.35
C ILE A 266 -14.09 -4.47 -0.22
N MET A 267 -14.56 -4.91 0.95
CA MET A 267 -14.72 -4.07 2.12
C MET A 267 -13.37 -3.52 2.61
N ILE A 268 -12.33 -4.35 2.73
CA ILE A 268 -10.99 -3.92 3.10
C ILE A 268 -10.46 -2.85 2.14
N GLN A 269 -10.57 -3.08 0.83
CA GLN A 269 -10.11 -2.11 -0.16
C GLN A 269 -10.83 -0.76 0.00
N LYS A 270 -12.16 -0.78 0.22
CA LYS A 270 -12.94 0.44 0.45
C LYS A 270 -12.50 1.17 1.72
N MET A 271 -12.23 0.46 2.81
CA MET A 271 -11.74 1.05 4.05
C MET A 271 -10.35 1.68 3.89
N ILE A 272 -9.43 1.01 3.18
CA ILE A 272 -8.07 1.52 2.94
C ILE A 272 -8.09 2.79 2.08
N PHE A 273 -8.75 2.76 0.92
CA PHE A 273 -8.73 3.91 0.00
C PHE A 273 -9.70 5.03 0.41
N GLY A 274 -10.79 4.71 1.10
CA GLY A 274 -11.79 5.68 1.53
C GLY A 274 -11.41 6.36 2.85
N ASP A 275 -11.25 5.56 3.91
CA ASP A 275 -11.22 6.07 5.28
C ASP A 275 -9.78 6.23 5.80
N LEU A 276 -8.93 5.22 5.56
CA LEU A 276 -7.56 5.22 6.06
C LEU A 276 -6.74 6.38 5.47
N MET A 277 -6.83 6.63 4.16
CA MET A 277 -6.09 7.73 3.52
C MET A 277 -6.47 9.11 4.07
N ARG A 278 -7.77 9.33 4.36
CA ARG A 278 -8.25 10.58 4.97
C ARG A 278 -7.74 10.72 6.40
N PHE A 279 -7.79 9.63 7.16
CA PHE A 279 -7.30 9.61 8.53
C PHE A 279 -5.78 9.79 8.62
N CYS A 280 -5.01 9.13 7.76
CA CYS A 280 -3.56 9.26 7.70
C CYS A 280 -3.12 10.70 7.42
N TRP A 281 -3.84 11.44 6.56
CA TRP A 281 -3.54 12.86 6.33
C TRP A 281 -3.68 13.71 7.59
N LEU A 282 -4.78 13.54 8.34
CA LEU A 282 -4.99 14.24 9.61
C LEU A 282 -3.93 13.84 10.65
N MET A 283 -3.65 12.55 10.77
CA MET A 283 -2.63 12.06 11.71
C MET A 283 -1.22 12.57 11.36
N ALA A 284 -0.86 12.67 10.07
CA ALA A 284 0.42 13.19 9.65
C ALA A 284 0.63 14.64 10.10
N VAL A 285 -0.38 15.50 9.94
CA VAL A 285 -0.34 16.90 10.40
C VAL A 285 -0.16 16.98 11.91
N VAL A 286 -0.91 16.16 12.66
CA VAL A 286 -0.82 16.11 14.13
C VAL A 286 0.56 15.63 14.58
N ILE A 287 1.07 14.53 14.00
CA ILE A 287 2.38 13.96 14.35
C ILE A 287 3.49 14.95 14.02
N LEU A 288 3.44 15.65 12.88
CA LEU A 288 4.43 16.67 12.53
C LEU A 288 4.39 17.87 13.50
N GLY A 289 3.20 18.30 13.92
CA GLY A 289 3.03 19.34 14.94
C GLY A 289 3.64 18.95 16.28
N PHE A 290 3.31 17.75 16.79
CA PHE A 290 3.85 17.26 18.05
C PHE A 290 5.35 16.94 17.96
N ALA A 291 5.83 16.36 16.86
CA ALA A 291 7.24 16.06 16.67
C ALA A 291 8.10 17.33 16.64
N SER A 292 7.66 18.36 15.90
CA SER A 292 8.36 19.65 15.87
C SER A 292 8.32 20.37 17.23
N GLY A 293 7.19 20.36 17.93
CA GLY A 293 7.07 20.91 19.28
C GLY A 293 7.97 20.21 20.30
N ASN A 294 8.01 18.88 20.29
CA ASN A 294 8.89 18.08 21.15
C ASN A 294 10.37 18.31 20.82
N HIS A 295 10.72 18.40 19.54
CA HIS A 295 12.09 18.69 19.11
C HIS A 295 12.53 20.09 19.57
N LEU A 296 11.66 21.11 19.44
CA LEU A 296 11.94 22.46 19.92
C LEU A 296 12.04 22.52 21.46
N SER A 297 11.17 21.79 22.17
CA SER A 297 11.24 21.72 23.63
C SER A 297 12.54 21.07 24.09
N ARG A 298 12.99 19.99 23.43
CA ARG A 298 14.24 19.31 23.76
C ARG A 298 15.47 20.14 23.45
N THR A 299 15.49 20.89 22.34
CA THR A 299 16.58 21.83 22.04
C THR A 299 16.63 23.00 23.03
N ARG A 300 15.47 23.55 23.42
CA ARG A 300 15.39 24.58 24.48
C ARG A 300 15.77 24.04 25.86
N GLY A 301 15.40 22.80 26.18
CA GLY A 301 15.78 22.12 27.42
C GLY A 301 17.28 21.90 27.53
N HIS A 302 17.91 21.40 26.46
CA HIS A 302 19.36 21.19 26.40
C HIS A 302 20.14 22.50 26.52
N GLY A 303 19.69 23.58 25.85
CA GLY A 303 20.30 24.90 25.99
C GLY A 303 20.14 25.51 27.39
N ARG A 304 18.99 25.28 28.05
CA ARG A 304 18.74 25.75 29.42
C ARG A 304 19.62 25.03 30.45
N GLU A 305 19.90 23.76 30.22
CA GLU A 305 20.75 22.92 31.07
C GLU A 305 22.25 23.25 30.93
N GLU A 306 22.72 23.52 29.70
CA GLU A 306 24.08 24.03 29.47
C GLU A 306 24.29 25.42 30.09
N MET A 307 23.32 26.33 29.95
CA MET A 307 23.37 27.62 30.66
C MET A 307 23.36 27.46 32.18
N ARG A 308 22.71 26.42 32.73
CA ARG A 308 22.68 26.15 34.18
C ARG A 308 24.02 25.60 34.66
N LYS A 309 24.66 24.71 33.90
CA LYS A 309 26.05 24.25 34.17
C LYS A 309 27.05 25.39 34.07
N SER A 310 26.94 26.24 33.05
CA SER A 310 27.83 27.40 32.89
C SER A 310 27.66 28.41 34.03
N ARG A 311 26.42 28.71 34.45
CA ARG A 311 26.14 29.54 35.64
C ARG A 311 26.63 28.91 36.95
N GLY A 312 26.47 27.60 37.12
CA GLY A 312 26.98 26.86 38.28
C GLY A 312 28.51 26.94 38.36
N HIS A 313 29.20 26.80 37.23
CA HIS A 313 30.66 26.94 37.14
C HIS A 313 31.13 28.36 37.48
N TRP A 314 30.43 29.39 36.99
CA TRP A 314 30.69 30.79 37.35
C TRP A 314 30.45 31.09 38.83
N LEU A 315 29.38 30.54 39.42
CA LEU A 315 29.11 30.65 40.85
C LEU A 315 30.18 29.98 41.69
N TRP A 316 30.65 28.79 41.28
CA TRP A 316 31.72 28.07 41.97
C TRP A 316 33.06 28.83 41.90
N LEU A 317 33.40 29.40 40.73
CA LEU A 317 34.58 30.25 40.56
C LEU A 317 34.52 31.52 41.43
N ASN A 318 33.34 32.13 41.60
CA ASN A 318 33.17 33.30 42.46
C ASN A 318 33.17 32.95 43.95
N LEU A 319 32.59 31.82 44.34
CA LEU A 319 32.66 31.30 45.73
C LEU A 319 34.10 30.92 46.10
N GLY A 320 34.84 30.29 45.20
CA GLY A 320 36.27 30.02 45.38
C GLY A 320 37.11 31.30 45.49
N ARG A 321 36.75 32.36 44.74
CA ARG A 321 37.38 33.69 44.90
C ARG A 321 37.05 34.36 46.24
N ARG A 322 35.83 34.18 46.76
CA ARG A 322 35.41 34.68 48.08
C ARG A 322 36.10 33.95 49.22
N SER A 323 36.16 32.62 49.16
CA SER A 323 36.86 31.79 50.14
C SER A 323 38.38 32.07 50.16
N ASN A 324 39.01 32.27 49.00
CA ASN A 324 40.42 32.71 48.94
C ASN A 324 40.66 34.14 49.44
N ALA A 325 39.61 34.98 49.53
CA ALA A 325 39.69 36.31 50.14
C ALA A 325 39.52 36.24 51.67
N GLU A 326 38.64 35.38 52.17
CA GLU A 326 38.50 35.07 53.61
C GLU A 326 39.77 34.42 54.17
N ILE A 327 40.34 33.43 53.49
CA ILE A 327 41.60 32.78 53.90
C ILE A 327 42.76 33.79 53.90
N ARG A 328 42.77 34.75 52.98
CA ARG A 328 43.76 35.85 52.99
C ARG A 328 43.53 36.86 54.11
N GLY A 329 42.29 37.07 54.54
CA GLY A 329 41.94 37.87 55.71
C GLY A 329 42.41 37.20 57.01
N ASP A 330 42.21 35.89 57.14
CA ASP A 330 42.63 35.10 58.30
C ASP A 330 44.16 34.96 58.39
N LEU A 331 44.85 34.82 57.25
CA LEU A 331 46.32 34.86 57.19
C LEU A 331 46.90 36.24 57.51
N TRP A 332 46.18 37.33 57.21
CA TRP A 332 46.53 38.67 57.67
C TRP A 332 46.35 38.82 59.19
N TYR A 333 45.29 38.22 59.74
CA TYR A 333 44.99 38.25 61.18
C TYR A 333 45.99 37.42 62.01
N GLN A 334 46.52 36.32 61.46
CA GLN A 334 47.57 35.52 62.11
C GLN A 334 48.98 36.15 62.03
N ARG A 335 49.21 37.12 61.13
CA ARG A 335 50.53 37.77 60.95
C ARG A 335 50.70 39.02 61.82
N MET A 336 49.62 39.56 62.36
CA MET A 336 49.64 40.66 63.33
C MET A 336 49.48 40.08 64.74
N GLY A 337 50.58 40.05 65.50
CA GLY A 337 50.61 39.54 66.87
C GLY A 337 49.59 40.18 67.80
N ARG A 338 49.21 39.43 68.84
CA ARG A 338 48.25 39.80 69.90
C ARG A 338 48.28 41.30 70.25
N PRO A 339 47.12 41.99 70.32
CA PRO A 339 47.03 43.21 71.10
C PRO A 339 46.99 42.89 72.61
N PRO A 340 47.46 43.79 73.49
CA PRO A 340 47.47 43.55 74.93
C PRO A 340 46.06 43.67 75.52
N GLU A 341 45.84 42.91 76.60
CA GLU A 341 44.66 42.95 77.46
C GLU A 341 44.42 44.35 78.05
N VAL A 342 43.20 44.87 77.93
CA VAL A 342 42.67 45.91 78.82
C VAL A 342 41.26 45.57 79.30
N ARG A 343 41.21 45.38 80.62
CA ARG A 343 40.14 45.43 81.64
C ARG A 343 38.71 45.90 81.26
N LYS A 344 37.74 45.17 81.82
CA LYS A 344 36.25 45.34 81.87
C LYS A 344 35.72 46.75 82.17
N ILE A 345 34.65 47.15 81.46
CA ILE A 345 33.49 47.99 81.88
C ILE A 345 32.33 47.52 80.96
N GLY A 346 31.18 46.96 81.37
CA GLY A 346 30.11 47.50 82.20
C GLY A 346 28.79 47.32 81.44
N SER A 347 27.83 46.60 82.05
CA SER A 347 26.35 46.63 81.93
C SER A 347 25.65 47.20 80.67
N VAL A 348 24.61 46.47 80.21
CA VAL A 348 23.20 46.88 79.87
C VAL A 348 22.68 45.85 78.83
N ARG A 349 21.93 44.81 79.20
CA ARG A 349 20.48 44.73 79.54
C ARG A 349 19.54 45.03 78.35
N GLU A 350 18.75 43.99 78.02
CA GLU A 350 17.44 43.95 77.33
C GLU A 350 17.34 44.23 75.82
N ARG A 351 16.76 43.27 75.06
CA ARG A 351 15.33 43.17 74.68
C ARG A 351 15.21 42.35 73.37
N TRP A 352 14.89 41.07 73.40
CA TRP A 352 13.54 40.47 73.26
C TRP A 352 12.82 40.67 71.91
N LEU A 353 12.48 39.51 71.31
CA LEU A 353 11.24 39.13 70.60
C LEU A 353 11.18 39.16 69.05
N LEU A 354 11.16 37.92 68.54
CA LEU A 354 10.11 37.27 67.72
C LEU A 354 9.85 37.69 66.27
N GLY A 355 9.76 36.65 65.42
CA GLY A 355 9.12 36.69 64.11
C GLY A 355 8.98 35.31 63.46
N SER A 356 7.97 34.55 63.90
CA SER A 356 7.17 33.55 63.17
C SER A 356 7.79 32.69 62.05
N ARG A 357 7.79 31.36 62.22
CA ARG A 357 6.68 30.45 61.85
C ARG A 357 6.95 29.02 62.31
#